data_AF-A0A9X3CJ95-F1
#
_entry.id   AF-A0A9X3CJ95-F1
#
_cell.length_a   1.000
_cell.length_b   1.000
_cell.length_c   1.000
_cell.angle_alpha   90.00
_cell.angle_beta   90.00
_cell.angle_gamma   90.00
#
_symmetry.space_group_name_H-M   'P 1'
#
loop_
_entity.id
_entity.type
_entity.pdbx_description
1 polymer ?
#
loop_
_entity_poly.entity_id
_entity_poly.type
_entity_poly.pdbx_seq_one_letter_code
_entity_poly.pdbx_strand_id
1 'polypeptide(L)'
;LVGLRVVFTNVDFRYCIFDAAYLRNCTFESCDFTGCRFINSNLVGSAFNGCKFDYATFEKTQIDTDILQNGCPSSENLKLKFARSLRTNYQQLGDAKAANKAISIELKATEDHLHKAWSSKESYYRKKYKGLVRVSLFAEWLEFKLLDFIWGNGESAYKLFRAVFLVLLLIAMYDVVNYGDPNVVSDYWSSFIKSPQILFGINGTSEYSGAFLALVFATRLVMFGFFMS
;
A
#
# COMPACT_ATOMS: atom_id res chain seq x y z
N LEU A 1 22.94 -6.41 25.44
CA LEU A 1 23.90 -5.42 24.91
C LEU A 1 23.40 -4.02 25.27
N VAL A 2 24.26 -3.15 25.79
CA VAL A 2 23.91 -1.76 26.13
C VAL A 2 24.87 -0.81 25.42
N GLY A 3 24.31 0.15 24.67
CA GLY A 3 25.00 1.25 24.01
C GLY A 3 24.11 2.49 24.05
N LEU A 4 24.64 3.59 24.56
CA LEU A 4 23.96 4.88 24.58
C LEU A 4 24.89 5.89 23.92
N ARG A 5 24.47 6.49 22.81
CA ARG A 5 25.30 7.47 22.06
C ARG A 5 26.66 6.91 21.62
N VAL A 6 26.67 5.62 21.25
CA VAL A 6 27.87 4.94 20.75
C VAL A 6 27.89 5.01 19.23
N VAL A 7 29.08 5.23 18.66
CA VAL A 7 29.31 5.16 17.21
C VAL A 7 29.95 3.82 16.87
N PHE A 8 29.36 3.08 15.94
CA PHE A 8 29.88 1.84 15.38
C PHE A 8 30.19 2.06 13.91
N THR A 9 31.44 1.84 13.50
CA THR A 9 31.89 2.09 12.12
C THR A 9 32.49 0.82 11.53
N ASN A 10 32.04 0.42 10.33
CA ASN A 10 32.51 -0.76 9.59
C ASN A 10 32.46 -2.07 10.39
N VAL A 11 31.45 -2.22 11.25
CA VAL A 11 31.29 -3.43 12.07
C VAL A 11 30.45 -4.48 11.34
N ASP A 12 30.94 -5.71 11.33
CA ASP A 12 30.22 -6.88 10.83
C ASP A 12 29.35 -7.48 11.97
N PHE A 13 28.04 -7.34 11.84
CA PHE A 13 27.06 -7.91 12.77
C PHE A 13 26.28 -9.08 12.14
N ARG A 14 26.70 -9.60 10.99
CA ARG A 14 25.91 -10.58 10.25
C ARG A 14 25.46 -11.75 11.12
N TYR A 15 24.20 -12.11 10.98
CA TYR A 15 23.55 -13.22 11.70
C TYR A 15 23.53 -13.08 13.23
N CYS A 16 23.85 -11.90 13.78
CA CYS A 16 23.70 -11.64 15.20
C CYS A 16 22.22 -11.54 15.62
N ILE A 17 21.97 -11.95 16.85
CA ILE A 17 20.68 -11.79 17.52
C ILE A 17 20.84 -10.71 18.59
N PHE A 18 20.11 -9.62 18.42
CA PHE A 18 19.98 -8.55 19.39
C PHE A 18 18.67 -8.76 20.14
N ASP A 19 18.75 -9.51 21.25
CA ASP A 19 17.62 -9.71 22.15
C ASP A 19 17.75 -8.81 23.38
N ALA A 20 16.69 -8.05 23.68
CA ALA A 20 16.65 -7.06 24.75
C ALA A 20 17.85 -6.08 24.71
N ALA A 21 18.31 -5.72 23.52
CA ALA A 21 19.43 -4.79 23.35
C ALA A 21 18.95 -3.34 23.56
N TYR A 22 19.71 -2.56 24.32
CA TYR A 22 19.47 -1.14 24.54
C TYR A 22 20.52 -0.34 23.77
N LEU A 23 20.19 0.10 22.56
CA LEU A 23 21.09 0.75 21.60
C LEU A 23 20.52 2.12 21.20
N ARG A 24 20.32 3.02 22.18
CA ARG A 24 19.64 4.30 21.95
C ARG A 24 20.59 5.41 21.52
N ASN A 25 20.13 6.26 20.62
CA ASN A 25 20.89 7.39 20.07
C ASN A 25 22.27 6.98 19.52
N CYS A 26 22.43 5.74 19.08
CA CYS A 26 23.68 5.24 18.51
C CYS A 26 23.77 5.59 17.03
N THR A 27 24.98 5.69 16.50
CA THR A 27 25.20 5.85 15.05
C THR A 27 25.89 4.61 14.52
N PHE A 28 25.31 3.98 13.51
CA PHE A 28 25.89 2.87 12.79
C PHE A 28 26.29 3.35 11.40
N GLU A 29 27.57 3.24 11.08
CA GLU A 29 28.15 3.70 9.83
C GLU A 29 28.75 2.52 9.08
N SER A 30 28.21 2.22 7.90
CA SER A 30 28.70 1.14 7.03
C SER A 30 28.77 -0.23 7.72
N CYS A 31 27.87 -0.48 8.68
CA CYS A 31 27.74 -1.78 9.36
C CYS A 31 26.92 -2.78 8.52
N ASP A 32 27.24 -4.07 8.63
CA ASP A 32 26.50 -5.15 7.98
C ASP A 32 25.59 -5.88 8.98
N PHE A 33 24.27 -5.72 8.83
CA PHE A 33 23.23 -6.40 9.60
C PHE A 33 22.54 -7.51 8.81
N THR A 34 23.20 -8.08 7.79
CA THR A 34 22.62 -9.15 6.98
C THR A 34 22.22 -10.34 7.88
N GLY A 35 20.95 -10.74 7.80
CA GLY A 35 20.39 -11.85 8.58
C GLY A 35 20.27 -11.59 10.08
N CYS A 36 20.43 -10.36 10.55
CA CYS A 36 20.26 -10.03 11.96
C CYS A 36 18.80 -10.16 12.41
N ARG A 37 18.62 -10.43 13.71
CA ARG A 37 17.31 -10.44 14.36
C ARG A 37 17.33 -9.44 15.51
N PHE A 38 16.45 -8.45 15.46
CA PHE A 38 16.22 -7.52 16.56
C PHE A 38 14.92 -7.89 17.27
N ILE A 39 15.03 -8.26 18.54
CA ILE A 39 13.93 -8.80 19.34
C ILE A 39 13.88 -8.01 20.66
N ASN A 40 12.69 -7.52 21.04
CA ASN A 40 12.46 -6.79 22.29
C ASN A 40 13.49 -5.66 22.56
N SER A 41 14.04 -5.05 21.50
CA SER A 41 15.17 -4.13 21.61
C SER A 41 14.73 -2.66 21.54
N ASN A 42 15.63 -1.75 21.91
CA ASN A 42 15.40 -0.31 21.84
C ASN A 42 16.52 0.37 21.04
N LEU A 43 16.19 0.84 19.85
CA LEU A 43 17.05 1.56 18.92
C LEU A 43 16.54 2.99 18.67
N VAL A 44 15.72 3.55 19.57
CA VAL A 44 15.17 4.90 19.42
C VAL A 44 16.29 5.94 19.34
N GLY A 45 16.18 6.83 18.36
CA GLY A 45 17.14 7.89 18.05
C GLY A 45 18.39 7.41 17.33
N SER A 46 18.49 6.12 16.98
CA SER A 46 19.67 5.57 16.32
C SER A 46 19.60 5.70 14.80
N ALA A 47 20.74 6.00 14.18
CA ALA A 47 20.87 6.19 12.74
C ALA A 47 21.70 5.08 12.08
N PHE A 48 21.37 4.72 10.84
CA PHE A 48 21.96 3.59 10.11
C PHE A 48 22.47 4.01 8.72
N ASN A 49 23.59 4.73 8.70
CA ASN A 49 24.14 5.34 7.49
C ASN A 49 24.97 4.32 6.71
N GLY A 50 24.56 4.00 5.47
CA GLY A 50 25.27 3.04 4.63
C GLY A 50 25.23 1.60 5.14
N CYS A 51 24.31 1.30 6.06
CA CYS A 51 24.16 -0.04 6.63
C CYS A 51 23.42 -0.98 5.68
N LYS A 52 23.70 -2.28 5.82
CA LYS A 52 23.05 -3.34 5.05
C LYS A 52 22.09 -4.15 5.93
N PHE A 53 20.85 -4.32 5.49
CA PHE A 53 19.80 -5.04 6.23
C PHE A 53 19.19 -6.22 5.46
N ASP A 54 19.94 -6.81 4.53
CA ASP A 54 19.47 -7.95 3.76
C ASP A 54 19.03 -9.08 4.70
N TYR A 55 17.78 -9.52 4.59
CA TYR A 55 17.21 -10.57 5.47
C TYR A 55 17.13 -10.23 6.97
N ALA A 56 17.35 -8.97 7.37
CA ALA A 56 17.17 -8.57 8.76
C ALA A 56 15.69 -8.58 9.17
N THR A 57 15.40 -8.93 10.42
CA THR A 57 14.04 -8.93 10.97
C THR A 57 13.96 -8.17 12.29
N PHE A 58 12.77 -7.64 12.56
CA PHE A 58 12.42 -6.84 13.72
C PHE A 58 11.15 -7.40 14.36
N GLU A 59 11.19 -7.59 15.68
CA GLU A 59 10.07 -8.05 16.49
C GLU A 59 10.06 -7.29 17.82
N LYS A 60 8.92 -6.68 18.18
CA LYS A 60 8.73 -5.90 19.42
C LYS A 60 9.88 -4.93 19.74
N THR A 61 10.48 -4.34 18.71
CA THR A 61 11.69 -3.53 18.78
C THR A 61 11.36 -2.08 18.50
N GLN A 62 11.63 -1.20 19.47
CA GLN A 62 11.43 0.24 19.32
C GLN A 62 12.50 0.78 18.37
N ILE A 63 12.08 1.31 17.23
CA ILE A 63 12.97 1.85 16.19
C ILE A 63 12.25 2.97 15.44
N ASP A 64 12.98 3.99 15.01
CA ASP A 64 12.39 5.12 14.31
C ASP A 64 12.17 4.81 12.81
N THR A 65 11.28 5.58 12.19
CA THR A 65 10.87 5.33 10.79
C THR A 65 11.92 5.75 9.75
N ASP A 66 13.02 6.37 10.15
CA ASP A 66 14.13 6.75 9.28
C ASP A 66 14.83 5.52 8.67
N ILE A 67 14.83 4.39 9.38
CA ILE A 67 15.32 3.11 8.85
C ILE A 67 14.57 2.68 7.57
N LEU A 68 13.31 3.08 7.41
CA LEU A 68 12.53 2.81 6.19
C LEU A 68 13.01 3.63 4.97
N GLN A 69 13.78 4.70 5.19
CA GLN A 69 14.32 5.53 4.12
C GLN A 69 15.75 5.11 3.77
N ASN A 70 16.57 4.89 4.79
CA ASN A 70 18.02 4.68 4.61
C ASN A 70 18.45 3.21 4.72
N GLY A 71 17.62 2.35 5.33
CA GLY A 71 17.93 0.94 5.57
C GLY A 71 17.31 -0.03 4.57
N CYS A 72 16.48 0.45 3.62
CA CYS A 72 15.84 -0.43 2.65
C CYS A 72 16.85 -1.12 1.72
N PRO A 73 16.82 -2.47 1.61
CA PRO A 73 17.61 -3.20 0.63
C PRO A 73 17.35 -2.75 -0.82
N SER A 74 18.35 -2.95 -1.69
CA SER A 74 18.28 -2.55 -3.10
C SER A 74 17.32 -3.42 -3.93
N SER A 75 17.31 -4.74 -3.70
CA SER A 75 16.42 -5.67 -4.41
C SER A 75 14.97 -5.52 -3.95
N GLU A 76 14.01 -5.50 -4.87
CA GLU A 76 12.58 -5.34 -4.57
C GLU A 76 12.07 -6.44 -3.63
N ASN A 77 12.51 -7.69 -3.82
CA ASN A 77 12.11 -8.80 -2.95
C ASN A 77 12.63 -8.64 -1.52
N LEU A 78 13.85 -8.10 -1.36
CA LEU A 78 14.44 -7.86 -0.04
C LEU A 78 13.80 -6.65 0.62
N LYS A 79 13.56 -5.58 -0.14
CA LYS A 79 12.84 -4.39 0.30
C LYS A 79 11.44 -4.72 0.80
N LEU A 80 10.69 -5.54 0.06
CA LEU A 80 9.37 -6.03 0.45
C LEU A 80 9.43 -6.77 1.80
N LYS A 81 10.35 -7.73 1.95
CA LYS A 81 10.50 -8.51 3.19
C LYS A 81 10.92 -7.65 4.38
N PHE A 82 11.85 -6.72 4.16
CA PHE A 82 12.33 -5.78 5.16
C PHE A 82 11.21 -4.85 5.65
N ALA A 83 10.51 -4.20 4.72
CA ALA A 83 9.38 -3.33 5.03
C ALA A 83 8.26 -4.10 5.74
N ARG A 84 7.97 -5.34 5.32
CA ARG A 84 7.00 -6.21 6.00
C ARG A 84 7.38 -6.51 7.44
N SER A 85 8.64 -6.84 7.70
CA SER A 85 9.10 -7.10 9.07
C SER A 85 8.93 -5.86 9.95
N LEU A 86 9.27 -4.68 9.44
CA LEU A 86 9.08 -3.43 10.17
C LEU A 86 7.59 -3.08 10.35
N ARG A 87 6.74 -3.30 9.33
CA ARG A 87 5.30 -3.11 9.46
C ARG A 87 4.73 -3.95 10.60
N THR A 88 5.02 -5.25 10.63
CA THR A 88 4.52 -6.13 11.69
C THR A 88 5.06 -5.72 13.05
N ASN A 89 6.31 -5.26 13.11
CA ASN A 89 6.90 -4.72 14.33
C ASN A 89 6.16 -3.46 14.82
N TYR A 90 5.93 -2.47 13.95
CA TYR A 90 5.20 -1.25 14.29
C TYR A 90 3.76 -1.54 14.72
N GLN A 91 3.09 -2.49 14.07
CA GLN A 91 1.75 -2.95 14.48
C GLN A 91 1.77 -3.57 15.89
N GLN A 92 2.76 -4.41 16.21
CA GLN A 92 2.93 -4.97 17.56
C GLN A 92 3.16 -3.89 18.62
N LEU A 93 3.76 -2.76 18.24
CA LEU A 93 4.00 -1.61 19.13
C LEU A 93 2.82 -0.64 19.18
N GLY A 94 1.79 -0.83 18.36
CA GLY A 94 0.65 0.10 18.25
C GLY A 94 0.94 1.39 17.49
N ASP A 95 2.07 1.49 16.77
CA ASP A 95 2.41 2.66 15.95
C ASP A 95 1.80 2.53 14.56
N ALA A 96 0.53 2.91 14.44
CA ALA A 96 -0.20 2.88 13.17
C ALA A 96 0.44 3.77 12.10
N LYS A 97 1.04 4.91 12.47
CA LYS A 97 1.63 5.84 11.51
C LYS A 97 2.90 5.26 10.89
N ALA A 98 3.77 4.65 11.71
CA ALA A 98 4.96 3.97 11.23
C ALA A 98 4.60 2.72 10.40
N ALA A 99 3.60 1.96 10.83
CA ALA A 99 3.08 0.82 10.07
C ALA A 99 2.62 1.25 8.66
N ASN A 100 1.85 2.33 8.53
CA ASN A 100 1.39 2.83 7.24
C ASN A 100 2.54 3.28 6.33
N LYS A 101 3.61 3.88 6.89
CA LYS A 101 4.82 4.18 6.11
C LYS A 101 5.46 2.89 5.57
N ALA A 102 5.56 1.85 6.39
CA ALA A 102 6.10 0.56 5.94
C ALA A 102 5.21 -0.09 4.86
N ILE A 103 3.88 -0.01 4.99
CA ILE A 103 2.94 -0.47 3.96
C ILE A 103 3.17 0.24 2.63
N SER A 104 3.36 1.57 2.65
CA SER A 104 3.61 2.34 1.42
C SER A 104 4.85 1.83 0.64
N ILE A 105 5.87 1.37 1.36
CA ILE A 105 7.08 0.78 0.76
C ILE A 105 6.79 -0.62 0.23
N GLU A 106 6.02 -1.44 0.95
CA GLU A 106 5.58 -2.76 0.46
C GLU A 106 4.76 -2.64 -0.83
N LEU A 107 3.80 -1.72 -0.87
CA LEU A 107 3.00 -1.45 -2.07
C LEU A 107 3.88 -0.98 -3.23
N LYS A 108 4.84 -0.07 -2.97
CA LYS A 108 5.74 0.41 -4.01
C LYS A 108 6.65 -0.69 -4.55
N ALA A 109 7.23 -1.51 -3.68
CA ALA A 109 8.06 -2.65 -4.07
C ALA A 109 7.26 -3.68 -4.88
N THR A 110 5.99 -3.91 -4.52
CA THR A 110 5.07 -4.81 -5.24
C THR A 110 4.75 -4.26 -6.63
N GLU A 111 4.41 -2.99 -6.73
CA GLU A 111 4.17 -2.31 -8.01
C GLU A 111 5.38 -2.44 -8.95
N ASP A 112 6.58 -2.11 -8.44
CA ASP A 112 7.82 -2.14 -9.20
C ASP A 112 8.16 -3.57 -9.66
N HIS A 113 7.95 -4.56 -8.79
CA HIS A 113 8.14 -5.98 -9.12
C HIS A 113 7.19 -6.43 -10.22
N LEU A 114 5.89 -6.20 -10.07
CA LEU A 114 4.88 -6.59 -11.05
C LEU A 114 5.15 -5.93 -12.40
N HIS A 115 5.42 -4.62 -12.40
CA HIS A 115 5.75 -3.87 -13.61
C HIS A 115 6.98 -4.46 -14.31
N LYS A 116 8.09 -4.67 -13.58
CA LYS A 116 9.30 -5.26 -14.15
C LYS A 116 9.08 -6.69 -14.62
N ALA A 117 8.28 -7.48 -13.91
CA ALA A 117 8.04 -8.87 -14.22
C ALA A 117 7.39 -9.04 -15.61
N TRP A 118 6.41 -8.20 -15.93
CA TRP A 118 5.77 -8.26 -17.25
C TRP A 118 6.51 -7.45 -18.32
N SER A 119 7.16 -6.31 -18.01
CA SER A 119 7.71 -5.39 -19.03
C SER A 119 9.24 -5.35 -19.16
N SER A 120 10.00 -5.52 -18.06
CA SER A 120 11.46 -5.25 -18.03
C SER A 120 12.23 -6.17 -18.98
N LYS A 121 13.34 -5.68 -19.55
CA LYS A 121 14.28 -6.45 -20.38
C LYS A 121 15.44 -7.08 -19.59
N GLU A 122 15.52 -6.84 -18.29
CA GLU A 122 16.57 -7.38 -17.43
C GLU A 122 16.69 -8.91 -17.49
N SER A 123 17.93 -9.42 -17.47
CA SER A 123 18.24 -10.85 -17.57
C SER A 123 17.52 -11.69 -16.51
N TYR A 124 17.47 -11.21 -15.26
CA TYR A 124 16.77 -11.89 -14.17
C TYR A 124 15.29 -12.14 -14.51
N TYR A 125 14.55 -11.10 -14.90
CA TYR A 125 13.12 -11.20 -15.21
C TYR A 125 12.85 -12.00 -16.48
N ARG A 126 13.72 -11.92 -17.50
CA ARG A 126 13.58 -12.71 -18.74
C ARG A 126 13.92 -14.18 -18.55
N LYS A 127 14.85 -14.51 -17.66
CA LYS A 127 15.16 -15.89 -17.28
C LYS A 127 14.02 -16.51 -16.47
N LYS A 128 13.42 -15.73 -15.57
CA LYS A 128 12.37 -16.19 -14.64
C LYS A 128 10.98 -16.26 -15.26
N TYR A 129 10.56 -15.26 -16.04
CA TYR A 129 9.19 -15.15 -16.58
C TYR A 129 9.19 -15.18 -18.11
N LYS A 130 8.51 -16.18 -18.69
CA LYS A 130 8.52 -16.47 -20.13
C LYS A 130 7.11 -16.71 -20.68
N GLY A 131 6.93 -16.41 -21.97
CA GLY A 131 5.69 -16.67 -22.70
C GLY A 131 4.45 -16.07 -22.03
N LEU A 132 3.38 -16.86 -21.92
CA LEU A 132 2.08 -16.47 -21.39
C LEU A 132 2.12 -16.04 -19.91
N VAL A 133 3.13 -16.45 -19.13
CA VAL A 133 3.29 -16.02 -17.73
C VAL A 133 3.42 -14.50 -17.64
N ARG A 134 4.04 -13.84 -18.64
CA ARG A 134 4.14 -12.38 -18.66
C ARG A 134 2.80 -11.70 -18.89
N VAL A 135 1.90 -12.32 -19.64
CA VAL A 135 0.54 -11.80 -19.87
C VAL A 135 -0.26 -11.88 -18.58
N SER A 136 -0.13 -12.97 -17.82
CA SER A 136 -0.70 -13.09 -16.47
C SER A 136 -0.18 -11.98 -15.54
N LEU A 137 1.14 -11.77 -15.50
CA LEU A 137 1.76 -10.73 -14.67
C LEU A 137 1.36 -9.30 -15.10
N PHE A 138 1.06 -9.09 -16.38
CA PHE A 138 0.49 -7.82 -16.85
C PHE A 138 -0.94 -7.65 -16.32
N ALA A 139 -1.76 -8.70 -16.33
CA ALA A 139 -3.10 -8.67 -15.76
C ALA A 139 -3.05 -8.40 -14.24
N GLU A 140 -2.15 -9.06 -13.50
CA GLU A 140 -1.92 -8.81 -12.06
C GLU A 140 -1.46 -7.37 -11.79
N TRP A 141 -0.55 -6.84 -12.62
CA TRP A 141 -0.14 -5.44 -12.52
C TRP A 141 -1.29 -4.47 -12.79
N LEU A 142 -2.12 -4.76 -13.81
CA LEU A 142 -3.27 -3.94 -14.16
C LEU A 142 -4.31 -3.97 -13.03
N GLU A 143 -4.61 -5.14 -12.48
CA GLU A 143 -5.47 -5.30 -11.31
C GLU A 143 -4.94 -4.48 -10.13
N PHE A 144 -3.64 -4.61 -9.80
CA PHE A 144 -3.01 -3.83 -8.75
C PHE A 144 -3.17 -2.31 -8.96
N LYS A 145 -3.05 -1.84 -10.21
CA LYS A 145 -3.25 -0.44 -10.58
C LYS A 145 -4.70 0.00 -10.48
N LEU A 146 -5.65 -0.84 -10.88
CA LEU A 146 -7.08 -0.57 -10.75
C LEU A 146 -7.49 -0.48 -9.28
N LEU A 147 -7.01 -1.41 -8.44
CA LEU A 147 -7.19 -1.35 -7.00
C LEU A 147 -6.54 -0.08 -6.44
N ASP A 148 -5.27 0.21 -6.75
CA ASP A 148 -4.62 1.45 -6.30
C ASP A 148 -5.43 2.71 -6.67
N PHE A 149 -6.04 2.73 -7.86
CA PHE A 149 -6.89 3.82 -8.29
C PHE A 149 -8.16 3.91 -7.44
N ILE A 150 -8.90 2.81 -7.26
CA ILE A 150 -10.20 2.80 -6.59
C ILE A 150 -10.07 3.16 -5.10
N TRP A 151 -9.11 2.56 -4.38
CA TRP A 151 -9.02 2.70 -2.92
C TRP A 151 -7.60 2.74 -2.35
N GLY A 152 -6.58 2.86 -3.21
CA GLY A 152 -5.19 2.90 -2.77
C GLY A 152 -4.69 1.58 -2.17
N ASN A 153 -5.14 0.45 -2.71
CA ASN A 153 -4.87 -0.89 -2.16
C ASN A 153 -5.25 -1.06 -0.67
N GLY A 154 -6.34 -0.43 -0.25
CA GLY A 154 -6.80 -0.44 1.15
C GLY A 154 -6.21 0.68 2.02
N GLU A 155 -5.28 1.48 1.51
CA GLU A 155 -4.52 2.45 2.32
C GLU A 155 -5.00 3.90 2.17
N SER A 156 -5.99 4.18 1.30
CA SER A 156 -6.41 5.56 1.03
C SER A 156 -7.93 5.76 1.02
N ALA A 157 -8.46 6.17 2.17
CA ALA A 157 -9.85 6.61 2.30
C ALA A 157 -10.20 7.74 1.32
N TYR A 158 -9.27 8.66 1.05
CA TYR A 158 -9.49 9.72 0.06
C TYR A 158 -9.73 9.18 -1.36
N LYS A 159 -8.95 8.19 -1.80
CA LYS A 159 -9.17 7.56 -3.11
C LYS A 159 -10.52 6.85 -3.16
N LEU A 160 -10.92 6.21 -2.06
CA LEU A 160 -12.25 5.58 -1.94
C LEU A 160 -13.39 6.61 -2.03
N PHE A 161 -13.30 7.73 -1.30
CA PHE A 161 -14.29 8.82 -1.43
C PHE A 161 -14.37 9.38 -2.85
N ARG A 162 -13.21 9.55 -3.50
CA ARG A 162 -13.14 9.96 -4.92
C ARG A 162 -13.80 8.93 -5.84
N ALA A 163 -13.61 7.63 -5.61
CA ALA A 163 -14.27 6.58 -6.39
C ALA A 163 -15.79 6.61 -6.22
N VAL A 164 -16.29 6.78 -4.98
CA VAL A 164 -17.73 6.96 -4.70
C VAL A 164 -18.26 8.19 -5.44
N PHE A 165 -17.56 9.32 -5.39
CA PHE A 165 -17.95 10.54 -6.10
C PHE A 165 -18.04 10.34 -7.62
N LEU A 166 -17.10 9.60 -8.23
CA LEU A 166 -17.18 9.26 -9.65
C LEU A 166 -18.39 8.38 -9.99
N VAL A 167 -18.75 7.44 -9.13
CA VAL A 167 -19.98 6.62 -9.30
C VAL A 167 -21.23 7.50 -9.25
N LEU A 168 -21.30 8.46 -8.32
CA LEU A 168 -22.40 9.42 -8.24
C LEU A 168 -22.53 10.26 -9.52
N LEU A 169 -21.41 10.71 -10.09
CA LEU A 169 -21.40 11.41 -11.37
C LEU A 169 -21.89 10.54 -12.53
N LEU A 170 -21.49 9.27 -12.57
CA LEU A 170 -21.96 8.33 -13.61
C LEU A 170 -23.46 8.05 -13.52
N ILE A 171 -23.99 7.91 -12.29
CA ILE A 171 -25.43 7.77 -12.06
C ILE A 171 -26.17 9.03 -12.50
N ALA A 172 -25.67 10.22 -12.14
CA ALA A 172 -26.26 11.49 -12.54
C ALA A 172 -26.27 11.67 -14.06
N MET A 173 -25.16 11.31 -14.74
CA MET A 173 -25.07 11.38 -16.20
C MET A 173 -26.06 10.42 -16.87
N TYR A 174 -26.21 9.21 -16.34
CA TYR A 174 -27.22 8.27 -16.83
C TYR A 174 -28.64 8.81 -16.66
N ASP A 175 -28.93 9.42 -15.50
CA ASP A 175 -30.23 10.02 -15.22
C ASP A 175 -30.57 11.14 -16.22
N VAL A 176 -29.65 12.09 -16.45
CA VAL A 176 -29.88 13.19 -17.41
C VAL A 176 -30.10 12.67 -18.83
N VAL A 177 -29.29 11.72 -19.31
CA VAL A 177 -29.38 11.21 -20.68
C VAL A 177 -30.70 10.49 -20.97
N ASN A 178 -31.30 9.85 -19.96
CA ASN A 178 -32.49 9.03 -20.15
C ASN A 178 -33.79 9.70 -19.66
N TYR A 179 -33.70 10.64 -18.70
CA TYR A 179 -34.86 11.19 -17.99
C TYR A 179 -34.84 12.73 -17.85
N GLY A 180 -33.76 13.41 -18.28
CA GLY A 180 -33.64 14.87 -18.30
C GLY A 180 -33.27 15.42 -19.68
N ASP A 181 -32.83 16.68 -19.75
CA ASP A 181 -32.30 17.32 -20.96
C ASP A 181 -30.77 17.52 -20.85
N PRO A 182 -29.96 16.82 -21.67
CA PRO A 182 -28.51 16.98 -21.70
C PRO A 182 -28.01 18.39 -22.07
N ASN A 183 -28.85 19.24 -22.63
CA ASN A 183 -28.50 20.62 -22.96
C ASN A 183 -28.72 21.59 -21.80
N VAL A 184 -29.36 21.13 -20.72
CA VAL A 184 -29.75 21.95 -19.57
C VAL A 184 -28.85 21.65 -18.38
N VAL A 185 -28.03 22.63 -18.00
CA VAL A 185 -27.07 22.47 -16.89
C VAL A 185 -27.75 22.20 -15.54
N SER A 186 -28.95 22.75 -15.31
CA SER A 186 -29.68 22.51 -14.06
C SER A 186 -30.09 21.06 -13.87
N ASP A 187 -30.27 20.30 -14.96
CA ASP A 187 -30.65 18.89 -14.90
C ASP A 187 -29.49 18.04 -14.39
N TYR A 188 -28.24 18.36 -14.76
CA TYR A 188 -27.07 17.70 -14.18
C TYR A 188 -26.97 17.93 -12.66
N TRP A 189 -27.28 19.14 -12.21
CA TRP A 189 -27.24 19.46 -10.79
C TRP A 189 -28.34 18.74 -10.00
N SER A 190 -29.56 18.72 -10.52
CA SER A 190 -30.69 18.02 -9.90
C SER A 190 -30.46 16.49 -9.88
N SER A 191 -29.98 15.91 -10.99
CA SER A 191 -29.61 14.50 -11.10
C SER A 191 -28.43 14.15 -10.19
N PHE A 192 -27.45 15.04 -10.00
CA PHE A 192 -26.36 14.82 -9.05
C PHE A 192 -26.88 14.73 -7.61
N ILE A 193 -27.80 15.62 -7.20
CA ILE A 193 -28.44 15.56 -5.87
C ILE A 193 -29.30 14.30 -5.71
N LYS A 194 -29.92 13.81 -6.80
CA LYS A 194 -30.70 12.57 -6.83
C LYS A 194 -29.81 11.32 -6.75
N SER A 195 -28.59 11.37 -7.28
CA SER A 195 -27.70 10.20 -7.45
C SER A 195 -27.39 9.40 -6.16
N PRO A 196 -27.23 9.99 -4.95
CA PRO A 196 -27.07 9.21 -3.73
C PRO A 196 -28.34 8.43 -3.37
N GLN A 197 -29.52 9.02 -3.62
CA GLN A 197 -30.80 8.34 -3.34
C GLN A 197 -30.98 7.13 -4.26
N ILE A 198 -30.56 7.25 -5.53
CA ILE A 198 -30.53 6.15 -6.49
C ILE A 198 -29.54 5.08 -6.05
N LEU A 199 -28.30 5.48 -5.68
CA LEU A 199 -27.28 4.56 -5.21
C LEU A 199 -27.77 3.74 -4.00
N PHE A 200 -28.37 4.40 -3.00
CA PHE A 200 -28.87 3.74 -1.79
C PHE A 200 -30.27 3.12 -1.96
N GLY A 201 -30.96 3.38 -3.07
CA GLY A 201 -32.28 2.83 -3.37
C GLY A 201 -33.40 3.36 -2.46
N ILE A 202 -33.32 4.63 -2.05
CA ILE A 202 -34.23 5.22 -1.05
C ILE A 202 -35.52 5.76 -1.70
N ASN A 203 -35.45 6.42 -2.86
CA ASN A 203 -36.60 7.07 -3.50
C ASN A 203 -36.60 6.91 -5.03
N GLY A 204 -37.80 6.83 -5.63
CA GLY A 204 -38.02 7.11 -7.06
C GLY A 204 -37.35 6.15 -8.05
N THR A 205 -37.10 4.90 -7.67
CA THR A 205 -36.34 3.96 -8.51
C THR A 205 -37.19 3.23 -9.56
N SER A 206 -38.52 3.32 -9.51
CA SER A 206 -39.44 2.58 -10.40
C SER A 206 -39.36 2.98 -11.88
N GLU A 207 -38.84 4.17 -12.18
CA GLU A 207 -38.72 4.69 -13.55
C GLU A 207 -37.47 4.15 -14.27
N TYR A 208 -36.51 3.61 -13.51
CA TYR A 208 -35.26 3.11 -14.06
C TYR A 208 -35.36 1.67 -14.58
N SER A 209 -34.59 1.38 -15.62
CA SER A 209 -34.47 0.00 -16.10
C SER A 209 -33.93 -0.93 -15.01
N GLY A 210 -34.48 -2.15 -14.94
CA GLY A 210 -34.02 -3.15 -13.97
C GLY A 210 -32.53 -3.49 -14.10
N ALA A 211 -32.00 -3.46 -15.33
CA ALA A 211 -30.57 -3.67 -15.59
C ALA A 211 -29.68 -2.57 -14.98
N PHE A 212 -30.09 -1.31 -15.11
CA PHE A 212 -29.37 -0.19 -14.47
C PHE A 212 -29.39 -0.30 -12.95
N LEU A 213 -30.57 -0.58 -12.36
CA LEU A 213 -30.69 -0.76 -10.91
C LEU A 213 -29.84 -1.94 -10.41
N ALA A 214 -29.80 -3.05 -11.15
CA ALA A 214 -28.96 -4.20 -10.82
C ALA A 214 -27.46 -3.83 -10.85
N LEU A 215 -27.02 -3.04 -11.84
CA LEU A 215 -25.65 -2.55 -11.91
C LEU A 215 -25.32 -1.63 -10.72
N VAL A 216 -26.17 -0.64 -10.44
CA VAL A 216 -26.00 0.28 -9.30
C VAL A 216 -25.94 -0.49 -7.98
N PHE A 217 -26.81 -1.50 -7.82
CA PHE A 217 -26.79 -2.38 -6.65
C PHE A 217 -25.50 -3.18 -6.53
N ALA A 218 -25.01 -3.77 -7.62
CA ALA A 218 -23.74 -4.50 -7.63
C ALA A 218 -22.55 -3.57 -7.30
N THR A 219 -22.49 -2.39 -7.92
CA THR A 219 -21.46 -1.38 -7.63
C THR A 219 -21.50 -0.95 -6.17
N ARG A 220 -22.69 -0.76 -5.60
CA ARG A 220 -22.86 -0.46 -4.17
C ARG A 220 -22.30 -1.56 -3.28
N LEU A 221 -22.60 -2.83 -3.57
CA LEU A 221 -22.07 -3.95 -2.79
C LEU A 221 -20.54 -4.01 -2.85
N VAL A 222 -19.95 -3.80 -4.01
CA VAL A 222 -18.49 -3.74 -4.17
C VAL A 222 -17.90 -2.60 -3.36
N MET A 223 -18.50 -1.40 -3.42
CA MET A 223 -18.04 -0.25 -2.62
C MET A 223 -18.16 -0.52 -1.11
N PHE A 224 -19.24 -1.14 -0.64
CA PHE A 224 -19.36 -1.55 0.76
C PHE A 224 -18.31 -2.59 1.14
N GLY A 225 -18.01 -3.54 0.25
CA GLY A 225 -16.90 -4.48 0.44
C GLY A 225 -15.58 -3.74 0.68
N PHE A 226 -15.30 -2.70 -0.10
CA PHE A 226 -14.11 -1.87 0.06
C PHE A 226 -14.10 -1.00 1.32
N PHE A 227 -15.26 -0.64 1.89
CA PHE A 227 -15.32 0.08 3.17
C PHE A 227 -15.08 -0.82 4.39
N MET A 228 -15.32 -2.13 4.26
CA MET A 228 -15.32 -3.07 5.39
C MET A 228 -14.03 -3.86 5.55
N SER A 229 -13.13 -3.83 4.57
CA SER A 229 -11.82 -4.51 4.61
C SER A 229 -10.70 -3.58 5.02
#